data_AF-A0A2E7E668-F1
#
_entry.id   AF-A0A2E7E668-F1
#
_cell.length_a   1.000
_cell.length_b   1.000
_cell.length_c   1.000
_cell.angle_alpha   90.00
_cell.angle_beta   90.00
_cell.angle_gamma   90.00
#
_symmetry.space_group_name_H-M   'P 1'
#
loop_
_entity.id
_entity.type
_entity.pdbx_description
1 polymer ?
#
loop_
_entity_poly.entity_id
_entity_poly.type
_entity_poly.pdbx_seq_one_letter_code
_entity_poly.pdbx_strand_id
1 'polypeptide(L)'
;MAKQSFNVHNAFDARNNRDFYAIFESVGVPISPVARQRIEEKMHEINNYRPVIGVMGKTGVGKSSLCNALFGEDVCEVSDVEACTREQQSVTLNTGGRGIQLVDVPGVGESRERDDEYRELYRTLIPETDALFWVLKGDDRAFSTDENFYKYIVKTYIDKGKPFFVVLNQVDKIEPYREWDVSQRCPGVTQFHNIEKKRAYVANAFGLPQSQVLAVSADERYGLVELVDELIHALPNDKKHIVIDQVEEEHRSQQAKEEAWSGFVDTVVEVIGGVVGKVVDVVVDRVFGPIRSFFSLF
;
A
#
# COMPACT_ATOMS: atom_id res chain seq x y z
N MET A 1 1.01 30.01 -33.74
CA MET A 1 1.35 30.08 -32.30
C MET A 1 0.80 28.83 -31.65
N ALA A 2 1.68 27.91 -31.24
CA ALA A 2 1.30 26.62 -30.68
C ALA A 2 0.66 26.85 -29.30
N LYS A 3 -0.59 26.40 -29.10
CA LYS A 3 -1.13 26.20 -27.76
C LYS A 3 -0.31 25.09 -27.13
N GLN A 4 0.58 25.45 -26.19
CA GLN A 4 1.21 24.49 -25.29
C GLN A 4 0.07 23.73 -24.60
N SER A 5 -0.06 22.45 -24.89
CA SER A 5 -0.89 21.53 -24.15
C SER A 5 -0.40 21.52 -22.70
N PHE A 6 -1.18 22.10 -21.81
CA PHE A 6 -0.93 22.16 -20.38
C PHE A 6 -0.88 20.72 -19.83
N ASN A 7 0.32 20.21 -19.56
CA ASN A 7 0.51 18.86 -19.07
C ASN A 7 0.36 18.88 -17.54
N VAL A 8 -0.86 18.59 -17.09
CA VAL A 8 -1.28 18.62 -15.68
C VAL A 8 -0.41 17.72 -14.80
N HIS A 9 0.14 16.64 -15.36
CA HIS A 9 1.03 15.73 -14.65
C HIS A 9 2.31 16.43 -14.13
N ASN A 10 2.77 17.46 -14.83
CA ASN A 10 3.90 18.31 -14.41
C ASN A 10 3.47 19.49 -13.54
N ALA A 11 2.19 19.90 -13.59
CA ALA A 11 1.69 21.07 -12.87
C ALA A 11 1.52 20.85 -11.35
N PHE A 12 1.38 19.58 -10.93
CA PHE A 12 1.32 19.19 -9.52
C PHE A 12 2.57 18.45 -9.05
N ASP A 13 3.62 18.38 -9.85
CA ASP A 13 4.89 17.92 -9.32
C ASP A 13 5.26 18.90 -8.20
N ALA A 14 5.18 18.43 -6.95
CA ALA A 14 5.39 19.22 -5.73
C ALA A 14 6.74 19.95 -5.71
N ARG A 15 7.59 19.68 -6.71
CA ARG A 15 8.87 20.30 -7.03
C ARG A 15 8.75 21.71 -7.65
N ASN A 16 7.63 22.09 -8.29
CA ASN A 16 7.45 23.41 -8.93
C ASN A 16 6.17 24.14 -8.49
N ASN A 17 6.18 24.62 -7.26
CA ASN A 17 5.10 25.35 -6.58
C ASN A 17 4.65 26.68 -7.26
N ARG A 18 5.25 27.08 -8.39
CA ARG A 18 4.89 28.30 -9.14
C ARG A 18 3.72 28.08 -10.11
N ASP A 19 3.62 26.91 -10.72
CA ASP A 19 2.57 26.63 -11.71
C ASP A 19 1.22 26.36 -11.04
N PHE A 20 1.22 25.80 -9.84
CA PHE A 20 0.02 25.47 -9.07
C PHE A 20 -0.86 26.69 -8.76
N TYR A 21 -0.30 27.72 -8.11
CA TYR A 21 -1.06 28.94 -7.76
C TYR A 21 -1.44 29.78 -8.99
N ALA A 22 -0.61 29.74 -10.04
CA ALA A 22 -0.90 30.42 -11.31
C ALA A 22 -2.19 29.89 -11.97
N ILE A 23 -2.52 28.61 -11.78
CA ILE A 23 -3.78 28.04 -12.26
C ILE A 23 -4.98 28.74 -11.59
N PHE A 24 -4.96 28.92 -10.26
CA PHE A 24 -6.04 29.58 -9.52
C PHE A 24 -6.21 31.04 -9.90
N GLU A 25 -5.08 31.75 -10.09
CA GLU A 25 -5.10 33.12 -10.60
C GLU A 25 -5.70 33.18 -12.03
N SER A 26 -5.35 32.23 -12.90
CA SER A 26 -5.82 32.19 -14.30
C SER A 26 -7.33 31.96 -14.44
N VAL A 27 -7.97 31.33 -13.45
CA VAL A 27 -9.42 31.08 -13.40
C VAL A 27 -10.17 32.11 -12.55
N GLY A 28 -9.50 33.17 -12.10
CA GLY A 28 -10.11 34.31 -11.42
C GLY A 28 -10.29 34.13 -9.91
N VAL A 29 -9.55 33.22 -9.27
CA VAL A 29 -9.54 33.06 -7.81
C VAL A 29 -8.21 33.53 -7.24
N PRO A 30 -8.12 34.79 -6.79
CA PRO A 30 -6.92 35.26 -6.10
C PRO A 30 -6.82 34.57 -4.73
N ILE A 31 -5.80 33.75 -4.54
CA ILE A 31 -5.48 33.14 -3.25
C ILE A 31 -4.68 34.18 -2.44
N SER A 32 -5.21 34.59 -1.29
CA SER A 32 -4.52 35.56 -0.43
C SER A 32 -3.18 35.00 0.05
N PRO A 33 -2.17 35.84 0.35
CA PRO A 33 -0.88 35.35 0.88
C PRO A 33 -1.03 34.49 2.13
N VAL A 34 -1.98 34.81 3.01
CA VAL A 34 -2.30 34.03 4.21
C VAL A 34 -2.91 32.67 3.85
N ALA A 35 -3.81 32.63 2.87
CA ALA A 35 -4.38 31.37 2.39
C ALA A 35 -3.30 30.48 1.73
N ARG A 36 -2.43 31.08 0.91
CA ARG A 36 -1.30 30.41 0.28
C ARG A 36 -0.39 29.76 1.32
N GLN A 37 0.01 30.51 2.35
CA GLN A 37 0.86 29.98 3.42
C GLN A 37 0.20 28.76 4.10
N ARG A 38 -1.11 28.85 4.41
CA ARG A 38 -1.85 27.73 5.03
C ARG A 38 -1.94 26.49 4.13
N ILE A 39 -2.09 26.69 2.82
CA ILE A 39 -2.08 25.59 1.85
C ILE A 39 -0.68 24.97 1.79
N GLU A 40 0.37 25.78 1.72
CA GLU A 40 1.76 25.31 1.72
C GLU A 40 2.09 24.52 3.00
N GLU A 41 1.67 24.99 4.18
CA GLU A 41 1.82 24.29 5.45
C GLU A 41 1.12 22.93 5.46
N LYS A 42 -0.16 22.88 5.06
CA LYS A 42 -0.91 21.61 4.97
C LYS A 42 -0.34 20.64 3.95
N MET A 43 0.06 21.13 2.79
CA MET A 43 0.71 20.30 1.76
C MET A 43 2.07 19.78 2.23
N HIS A 44 2.80 20.56 3.02
CA HIS A 44 4.04 20.14 3.64
C HIS A 44 3.80 19.05 4.70
N GLU A 45 2.74 19.14 5.50
CA GLU A 45 2.34 18.09 6.43
C GLU A 45 2.01 16.77 5.71
N ILE A 46 1.16 16.83 4.67
CA ILE A 46 0.78 15.65 3.87
C ILE A 46 2.01 15.01 3.23
N ASN A 47 2.88 15.80 2.59
CA ASN A 47 4.06 15.27 1.89
C ASN A 47 5.16 14.74 2.81
N ASN A 48 5.19 15.16 4.08
CA ASN A 48 6.14 14.66 5.07
C ASN A 48 5.57 13.52 5.93
N TYR A 49 4.27 13.25 5.82
CA TYR A 49 3.70 12.06 6.42
C TYR A 49 4.36 10.81 5.81
N ARG A 50 4.56 9.81 6.66
CA ARG A 50 5.22 8.55 6.28
C ARG A 50 4.23 7.42 6.47
N PRO A 51 3.64 6.90 5.38
CA PRO A 51 2.74 5.78 5.48
C PRO A 51 3.40 4.58 6.15
N VAL A 52 2.69 3.92 7.05
CA VAL A 52 3.21 2.76 7.79
C VAL A 52 2.49 1.51 7.31
N ILE A 53 3.20 0.56 6.72
CA ILE A 53 2.62 -0.72 6.30
C ILE A 53 3.14 -1.81 7.23
N GLY A 54 2.25 -2.36 8.07
CA GLY A 54 2.62 -3.46 8.95
C GLY A 54 2.68 -4.77 8.17
N VAL A 55 3.82 -5.45 8.16
CA VAL A 55 3.99 -6.76 7.50
C VAL A 55 4.20 -7.81 8.58
N MET A 56 3.14 -8.54 8.90
CA MET A 56 3.06 -9.44 10.04
C MET A 56 2.87 -10.88 9.56
N GLY A 57 3.28 -11.86 10.37
CA GLY A 57 3.18 -13.28 10.04
C GLY A 57 4.30 -14.09 10.67
N LYS A 58 4.23 -15.42 10.55
CA LYS A 58 5.24 -16.34 11.11
C LYS A 58 6.64 -16.12 10.51
N THR A 59 7.64 -16.68 11.18
CA THR A 59 9.02 -16.71 10.66
C THR A 59 9.07 -17.60 9.40
N GLY A 60 9.83 -17.19 8.38
CA GLY A 60 10.01 -17.97 7.15
C GLY A 60 8.89 -17.90 6.11
N VAL A 61 7.82 -17.11 6.34
CA VAL A 61 6.75 -16.91 5.35
C VAL A 61 7.14 -15.97 4.19
N GLY A 62 8.34 -15.36 4.27
CA GLY A 62 8.88 -14.48 3.23
C GLY A 62 8.45 -13.02 3.34
N LYS A 63 8.37 -12.48 4.57
CA LYS A 63 8.02 -11.07 4.83
C LYS A 63 9.06 -10.11 4.24
N SER A 64 10.34 -10.30 4.55
CA SER A 64 11.45 -9.51 4.00
C SER A 64 11.54 -9.63 2.48
N SER A 65 11.38 -10.83 1.92
CA SER A 65 11.37 -11.03 0.46
C SER A 65 10.22 -10.26 -0.22
N LEU A 66 9.02 -10.29 0.37
CA LEU A 66 7.88 -9.52 -0.13
C LEU A 66 8.15 -8.00 -0.10
N CYS A 67 8.72 -7.50 1.00
CA CYS A 67 9.10 -6.11 1.12
C CYS A 67 10.12 -5.70 0.06
N ASN A 68 11.15 -6.51 -0.15
CA ASN A 68 12.19 -6.24 -1.14
C ASN A 68 11.64 -6.30 -2.57
N ALA A 69 10.75 -7.25 -2.86
CA ALA A 69 10.11 -7.34 -4.16
C ALA A 69 9.22 -6.11 -4.45
N LEU A 70 8.50 -5.61 -3.44
CA LEU A 70 7.62 -4.45 -3.59
C LEU A 70 8.34 -3.11 -3.63
N PHE A 71 9.43 -2.93 -2.87
CA PHE A 71 10.01 -1.60 -2.60
C PHE A 71 11.52 -1.49 -2.91
N GLY A 72 12.15 -2.56 -3.39
CA GLY A 72 13.55 -2.59 -3.83
C GLY A 72 14.41 -3.65 -3.13
N GLU A 73 15.39 -4.22 -3.84
CA GLU A 73 16.07 -5.47 -3.42
C GLU A 73 16.90 -5.39 -2.11
N ASP A 74 17.28 -4.19 -1.66
CA ASP A 74 18.13 -3.96 -0.45
C ASP A 74 17.38 -3.34 0.74
N VAL A 75 16.06 -3.40 0.71
CA VAL A 75 15.16 -2.78 1.69
C VAL A 75 15.27 -3.44 3.07
N CYS A 76 15.18 -4.76 3.12
CA CYS A 76 15.29 -5.58 4.32
C CYS A 76 16.45 -6.58 4.16
N GLU A 77 17.25 -6.77 5.21
CA GLU A 77 18.23 -7.86 5.24
C GLU A 77 17.49 -9.22 5.19
N VAL A 78 17.75 -10.01 4.15
CA VAL A 78 17.27 -11.39 4.03
C VAL A 78 18.41 -12.33 4.41
N SER A 79 18.22 -13.15 5.44
CA SER A 79 19.13 -14.25 5.75
C SER A 79 18.48 -15.58 5.39
N ASP A 80 19.04 -16.26 4.39
CA ASP A 80 18.59 -17.58 3.93
C ASP A 80 19.14 -18.74 4.77
N VAL A 81 20.05 -18.46 5.72
CA VAL A 81 20.87 -19.47 6.41
C VAL A 81 20.60 -19.52 7.91
N GLU A 82 20.23 -18.39 8.52
CA GLU A 82 19.88 -18.31 9.94
C GLU A 82 18.48 -17.73 10.08
N ALA A 83 17.70 -18.24 11.04
CA ALA A 83 16.44 -17.61 11.41
C ALA A 83 16.74 -16.17 11.85
N CYS A 84 16.55 -15.21 10.95
CA CYS A 84 16.89 -13.83 11.24
C CYS A 84 15.92 -13.25 12.29
N THR A 85 16.57 -12.83 13.38
CA THR A 85 16.16 -11.91 14.46
C THR A 85 15.15 -12.35 15.54
N ARG A 86 15.71 -12.41 16.75
CA ARG A 86 15.03 -12.52 18.06
C ARG A 86 14.56 -11.15 18.60
N GLU A 87 14.89 -10.05 17.91
CA GLU A 87 14.55 -8.67 18.28
C GLU A 87 13.66 -8.05 17.20
N GLN A 88 12.79 -7.10 17.59
CA GLN A 88 11.91 -6.36 16.67
C GLN A 88 12.76 -5.68 15.58
N GLN A 89 12.55 -6.04 14.32
CA GLN A 89 13.14 -5.33 13.19
C GLN A 89 12.08 -4.45 12.53
N SER A 90 12.01 -3.21 12.99
CA SER A 90 11.37 -2.15 12.20
C SER A 90 12.34 -1.71 11.11
N VAL A 91 12.05 -2.06 9.86
CA VAL A 91 12.79 -1.53 8.72
C VAL A 91 12.06 -0.28 8.24
N THR A 92 12.67 0.88 8.47
CA THR A 92 12.15 2.12 7.90
C THR A 92 12.78 2.33 6.54
N LEU A 93 11.98 2.24 5.48
CA LEU A 93 12.42 2.61 4.15
C LEU A 93 12.40 4.12 3.99
N ASN A 94 13.56 4.68 3.67
CA ASN A 94 13.77 6.10 3.47
C ASN A 94 14.38 6.32 2.09
N THR A 95 13.53 6.51 1.08
CA THR A 95 14.00 6.90 -0.25
C THR A 95 13.84 8.41 -0.40
N GLY A 96 14.93 9.15 -0.15
CA GLY A 96 14.95 10.60 -0.39
C GLY A 96 14.05 11.44 0.54
N GLY A 97 13.81 10.98 1.77
CA GLY A 97 13.04 11.72 2.79
C GLY A 97 11.53 11.41 2.81
N ARG A 98 11.03 10.74 1.77
CA ARG A 98 9.72 10.09 1.70
C ARG A 98 9.93 8.60 1.94
N GLY A 99 9.06 7.96 2.71
CA GLY A 99 9.35 6.62 3.18
C GLY A 99 8.11 5.88 3.63
N ILE A 100 8.21 4.56 3.60
CA ILE A 100 7.28 3.68 4.29
C ILE A 100 7.98 3.03 5.47
N GLN A 101 7.25 2.83 6.56
CA GLN A 101 7.77 2.02 7.66
C GLN A 101 7.22 0.60 7.54
N LEU A 102 8.11 -0.36 7.37
CA LEU A 102 7.81 -1.78 7.42
C LEU A 102 8.12 -2.28 8.83
N VAL A 103 7.13 -2.89 9.46
CA VAL A 103 7.29 -3.41 10.81
C VAL A 103 7.31 -4.92 10.73
N ASP A 104 8.51 -5.51 10.72
CA ASP A 104 8.71 -6.95 10.89
C ASP A 104 8.68 -7.28 12.39
N VAL A 105 7.68 -8.06 12.77
CA VAL A 105 7.51 -8.54 14.13
C VAL A 105 7.90 -10.03 14.13
N PRO A 106 8.64 -10.50 15.15
CA PRO A 106 9.05 -11.90 15.19
C PRO A 106 7.85 -12.85 15.05
N GLY A 107 8.09 -13.99 14.42
CA GLY A 107 7.02 -14.89 14.02
C GLY A 107 6.19 -15.40 15.19
N VAL A 108 4.86 -15.32 15.04
CA VAL A 108 3.93 -15.94 15.98
C VAL A 108 4.07 -17.46 15.97
N GLY A 109 3.89 -18.10 17.13
CA GLY A 109 3.85 -19.56 17.23
C GLY A 109 5.20 -20.26 17.36
N GLU A 110 6.31 -19.54 17.62
CA GLU A 110 7.58 -20.17 17.96
C GLU A 110 7.67 -20.62 19.45
N SER A 111 6.88 -20.01 20.35
CA SER A 111 6.72 -20.41 21.76
C SER A 111 5.44 -19.83 22.34
N ARG A 112 4.71 -20.61 23.16
CA ARG A 112 3.49 -20.14 23.86
C ARG A 112 3.76 -18.97 24.81
N GLU A 113 4.94 -18.94 25.46
CA GLU A 113 5.31 -17.87 26.37
C GLU A 113 5.57 -16.56 25.62
N ARG A 114 6.11 -16.66 24.40
CA ARG A 114 6.38 -15.50 23.54
C ARG A 114 5.14 -15.00 22.81
N ASP A 115 4.12 -15.85 22.64
CA ASP A 115 2.86 -15.44 22.01
C ASP A 115 2.18 -14.30 22.77
N ASP A 116 2.21 -14.29 24.12
CA ASP A 116 1.61 -13.21 24.91
C ASP A 116 2.38 -11.88 24.76
N GLU A 117 3.71 -11.92 24.68
CA GLU A 117 4.54 -10.75 24.38
C GLU A 117 4.25 -10.20 22.98
N TYR A 118 4.15 -11.08 21.97
CA TYR A 118 3.79 -10.69 20.60
C TYR A 118 2.37 -10.12 20.51
N ARG A 119 1.44 -10.62 21.33
CA ARG A 119 0.09 -10.06 21.39
C ARG A 119 0.11 -8.60 21.82
N GLU A 120 0.89 -8.27 22.84
CA GLU A 120 0.99 -6.89 23.33
C GLU A 120 1.75 -5.98 22.36
N LEU A 121 2.81 -6.52 21.73
CA LEU A 121 3.54 -5.83 20.69
C LEU A 121 2.62 -5.46 19.51
N TYR A 122 1.82 -6.41 19.02
CA TYR A 122 0.85 -6.11 17.95
C TYR A 122 -0.22 -5.11 18.36
N ARG A 123 -0.72 -5.15 19.60
CA ARG A 123 -1.67 -4.14 20.09
C ARG A 123 -1.10 -2.74 20.10
N THR A 124 0.21 -2.62 20.29
CA THR A 124 0.93 -1.34 20.28
C THR A 124 1.22 -0.87 18.85
N LEU A 125 1.59 -1.80 17.95
CA LEU A 125 2.02 -1.45 16.59
C LEU A 125 0.87 -1.24 15.61
N ILE A 126 -0.16 -2.09 15.62
CA ILE A 126 -1.28 -2.00 14.67
C ILE A 126 -1.95 -0.61 14.63
N PRO A 127 -2.21 0.07 15.77
CA PRO A 127 -2.78 1.43 15.77
C PRO A 127 -2.03 2.40 14.86
N GLU A 128 -0.69 2.32 14.86
CA GLU A 128 0.23 3.22 14.15
C GLU A 128 0.37 2.89 12.65
N THR A 129 -0.17 1.75 12.19
CA THR A 129 -0.12 1.34 10.78
C THR A 129 -1.21 2.00 9.95
N ASP A 130 -1.01 2.22 8.65
CA ASP A 130 -2.04 2.64 7.70
C ASP A 130 -2.68 1.46 6.98
N ALA A 131 -1.93 0.39 6.79
CA ALA A 131 -2.40 -0.87 6.24
C ALA A 131 -1.65 -2.03 6.87
N LEU A 132 -2.26 -3.21 6.84
CA LEU A 132 -1.69 -4.44 7.37
C LEU A 132 -1.68 -5.53 6.30
N PHE A 133 -0.51 -6.14 6.14
CA PHE A 133 -0.34 -7.41 5.44
C PHE A 133 -0.10 -8.51 6.46
N TRP A 134 -0.99 -9.51 6.47
CA TRP A 134 -0.78 -10.75 7.20
C TRP A 134 -0.28 -11.83 6.25
N VAL A 135 1.03 -12.08 6.28
CA VAL A 135 1.70 -12.98 5.35
C VAL A 135 1.59 -14.42 5.83
N LEU A 136 1.05 -15.28 4.97
CA LEU A 136 0.98 -16.73 5.14
C LEU A 136 1.78 -17.42 4.05
N LYS A 137 2.27 -18.62 4.33
CA LYS A 137 2.92 -19.47 3.33
C LYS A 137 1.86 -20.26 2.54
N GLY A 138 2.00 -20.31 1.21
CA GLY A 138 1.06 -20.96 0.30
C GLY A 138 0.92 -22.46 0.51
N ASP A 139 2.03 -23.14 0.79
CA ASP A 139 2.14 -24.59 0.99
C ASP A 139 1.88 -25.04 2.45
N ASP A 140 1.78 -24.09 3.40
CA ASP A 140 1.49 -24.41 4.80
C ASP A 140 0.07 -24.94 4.98
N ARG A 141 -0.08 -26.06 5.66
CA ARG A 141 -1.39 -26.69 5.91
C ARG A 141 -2.07 -26.24 7.20
N ALA A 142 -1.32 -25.61 8.11
CA ALA A 142 -1.80 -25.25 9.44
C ALA A 142 -1.52 -23.78 9.75
N PHE A 143 -2.59 -23.01 9.93
CA PHE A 143 -2.54 -21.59 10.28
C PHE A 143 -3.40 -21.28 11.52
N SER A 144 -3.59 -22.25 12.42
CA SER A 144 -4.41 -22.09 13.63
C SER A 144 -3.88 -20.99 14.55
N THR A 145 -2.55 -20.84 14.65
CA THR A 145 -1.95 -19.73 15.41
C THR A 145 -2.29 -18.40 14.76
N ASP A 146 -2.17 -18.29 13.44
CA ASP A 146 -2.49 -17.09 12.67
C ASP A 146 -3.95 -16.68 12.82
N GLU A 147 -4.87 -17.64 12.72
CA GLU A 147 -6.30 -17.43 12.92
C GLU A 147 -6.59 -16.88 14.33
N ASN A 148 -5.91 -17.42 15.36
CA ASN A 148 -6.04 -16.92 16.72
C ASN A 148 -5.52 -15.47 16.86
N PHE A 149 -4.36 -15.15 16.29
CA PHE A 149 -3.83 -13.78 16.33
C PHE A 149 -4.76 -12.81 15.59
N TYR A 150 -5.23 -13.19 14.40
CA TYR A 150 -6.22 -12.44 13.66
C TYR A 150 -7.48 -12.18 14.50
N LYS A 151 -8.10 -13.25 15.02
CA LYS A 151 -9.38 -13.17 15.74
C LYS A 151 -9.31 -12.33 17.01
N TYR A 152 -8.23 -12.45 17.78
CA TYR A 152 -8.12 -11.83 19.10
C TYR A 152 -7.41 -10.48 19.10
N ILE A 153 -6.75 -10.10 18.00
CA ILE A 153 -6.00 -8.84 17.91
C ILE A 153 -6.45 -8.06 16.69
N VAL A 154 -6.14 -8.59 15.51
CA VAL A 154 -6.22 -7.82 14.27
C VAL A 154 -7.66 -7.44 13.92
N LYS A 155 -8.61 -8.36 14.11
CA LYS A 155 -10.03 -8.15 13.78
C LYS A 155 -10.60 -6.88 14.39
N THR A 156 -10.22 -6.54 15.63
CA THR A 156 -10.70 -5.33 16.32
C THR A 156 -10.33 -4.03 15.58
N TYR A 157 -9.21 -4.03 14.85
CA TYR A 157 -8.76 -2.88 14.07
C TYR A 157 -9.38 -2.87 12.67
N ILE A 158 -9.59 -4.04 12.07
CA ILE A 158 -10.34 -4.18 10.80
C ILE A 158 -11.77 -3.67 10.98
N ASP A 159 -12.43 -4.04 12.09
CA ASP A 159 -13.78 -3.57 12.42
C ASP A 159 -13.85 -2.04 12.60
N LYS A 160 -12.71 -1.38 12.84
CA LYS A 160 -12.56 0.09 12.90
C LYS A 160 -12.16 0.71 11.55
N GLY A 161 -12.11 -0.07 10.48
CA GLY A 161 -11.77 0.38 9.14
C GLY A 161 -10.28 0.35 8.79
N LYS A 162 -9.43 -0.33 9.57
CA LYS A 162 -8.02 -0.52 9.19
C LYS A 162 -7.93 -1.40 7.93
N PRO A 163 -7.32 -0.92 6.83
CA PRO A 163 -7.00 -1.76 5.67
C PRO A 163 -6.21 -3.00 6.07
N PHE A 164 -6.67 -4.17 5.64
CA PHE A 164 -6.08 -5.44 5.99
C PHE A 164 -6.19 -6.45 4.84
N PHE A 165 -5.07 -7.11 4.57
CA PHE A 165 -4.97 -8.14 3.55
C PHE A 165 -4.23 -9.35 4.11
N VAL A 166 -4.71 -10.55 3.79
CA VAL A 166 -3.92 -11.76 3.94
C VAL A 166 -3.12 -11.97 2.66
N VAL A 167 -1.80 -11.96 2.76
CA VAL A 167 -0.90 -12.18 1.65
C VAL A 167 -0.42 -13.63 1.69
N LEU A 168 -0.96 -14.46 0.81
CA LEU A 168 -0.54 -15.84 0.66
C LEU A 168 0.71 -15.85 -0.24
N ASN A 169 1.89 -15.87 0.36
CA ASN A 169 3.18 -15.84 -0.33
C ASN A 169 3.69 -17.25 -0.69
N GLN A 170 4.68 -17.35 -1.56
CA GLN A 170 5.31 -18.59 -2.03
C GLN A 170 4.32 -19.53 -2.75
N VAL A 171 3.37 -18.97 -3.50
CA VAL A 171 2.34 -19.75 -4.21
C VAL A 171 2.91 -20.59 -5.37
N ASP A 172 4.11 -20.26 -5.84
CA ASP A 172 4.92 -21.06 -6.76
C ASP A 172 5.21 -22.48 -6.23
N LYS A 173 5.17 -22.66 -4.91
CA LYS A 173 5.42 -23.94 -4.24
C LYS A 173 4.15 -24.78 -4.04
N ILE A 174 2.97 -24.27 -4.38
CA ILE A 174 1.72 -25.02 -4.28
C ILE A 174 1.72 -26.13 -5.34
N GLU A 175 1.36 -27.36 -4.94
CA GLU A 175 1.33 -28.51 -5.85
C GLU A 175 0.28 -28.37 -6.96
N PRO A 176 0.55 -28.83 -8.21
CA PRO A 176 1.83 -29.37 -8.68
C PRO A 176 2.86 -28.26 -8.96
N TYR A 177 3.90 -28.16 -8.12
CA TYR A 177 4.83 -27.01 -8.21
C TYR A 177 5.62 -26.98 -9.52
N ARG A 178 5.75 -28.14 -10.18
CA ARG A 178 6.43 -28.29 -11.48
C ARG A 178 5.67 -27.70 -12.65
N GLU A 179 4.40 -27.33 -12.46
CA GLU A 179 3.63 -26.62 -13.49
C GLU A 179 3.97 -25.12 -13.57
N TRP A 180 4.73 -24.59 -12.61
CA TRP A 180 5.12 -23.18 -12.62
C TRP A 180 6.00 -22.86 -13.83
N ASP A 181 5.61 -21.86 -14.61
CA ASP A 181 6.40 -21.34 -15.72
C ASP A 181 7.30 -20.21 -15.22
N VAL A 182 8.59 -20.53 -15.01
CA VAL A 182 9.61 -19.57 -14.54
C VAL A 182 9.82 -18.43 -15.55
N SER A 183 9.63 -18.68 -16.84
CA SER A 183 9.84 -17.65 -17.87
C SER A 183 8.71 -16.63 -17.90
N GLN A 184 7.47 -17.09 -17.68
CA GLN A 184 6.28 -16.26 -17.65
C GLN A 184 5.89 -15.82 -16.23
N ARG A 185 6.58 -16.34 -15.20
CA ARG A 185 6.32 -16.09 -13.78
C ARG A 185 4.86 -16.38 -13.41
N CYS A 186 4.32 -17.50 -13.86
CA CYS A 186 2.91 -17.82 -13.66
C CYS A 186 2.67 -19.31 -13.38
N PRO A 187 1.59 -19.66 -12.64
CA PRO A 187 1.23 -21.04 -12.40
C PRO A 187 0.66 -21.69 -13.66
N GLY A 188 0.86 -23.01 -13.80
CA GLY A 188 0.08 -23.80 -14.74
C GLY A 188 -1.37 -24.00 -14.29
N VAL A 189 -2.18 -24.63 -15.14
CA VAL A 189 -3.64 -24.68 -14.98
C VAL A 189 -4.08 -25.37 -13.68
N THR A 190 -3.45 -26.50 -13.32
CA THR A 190 -3.83 -27.24 -12.11
C THR A 190 -3.36 -26.49 -10.87
N GLN A 191 -2.13 -25.97 -10.93
CA GLN A 191 -1.54 -25.18 -9.86
C GLN A 191 -2.38 -23.92 -9.56
N PHE A 192 -2.81 -23.19 -10.59
CA PHE A 192 -3.70 -22.03 -10.47
C PHE A 192 -5.00 -22.36 -9.73
N HIS A 193 -5.68 -23.45 -10.11
CA HIS A 193 -6.89 -23.87 -9.39
C HIS A 193 -6.63 -24.23 -7.93
N ASN A 194 -5.45 -24.77 -7.60
CA ASN A 194 -5.09 -25.08 -6.22
C ASN A 194 -4.74 -23.81 -5.42
N ILE A 195 -4.12 -22.82 -6.04
CA ILE A 195 -3.93 -21.48 -5.47
C ILE A 195 -5.30 -20.86 -5.13
N GLU A 196 -6.25 -20.87 -6.08
CA GLU A 196 -7.58 -20.30 -5.85
C GLU A 196 -8.38 -21.04 -4.76
N LYS A 197 -8.30 -22.38 -4.72
CA LYS A 197 -8.88 -23.17 -3.61
C LYS A 197 -8.24 -22.79 -2.27
N LYS A 198 -6.92 -22.55 -2.25
CA LYS A 198 -6.19 -22.15 -1.05
C LYS A 198 -6.61 -20.75 -0.60
N ARG A 199 -6.77 -19.78 -1.52
CA ARG A 199 -7.30 -18.45 -1.23
C ARG A 199 -8.69 -18.56 -0.59
N ALA A 200 -9.61 -19.31 -1.19
CA ALA A 200 -10.96 -19.50 -0.66
C ALA A 200 -10.98 -20.19 0.71
N TYR A 201 -10.09 -21.18 0.93
CA TYR A 201 -9.96 -21.85 2.21
C TYR A 201 -9.48 -20.90 3.32
N VAL A 202 -8.47 -20.08 3.03
CA VAL A 202 -7.94 -19.07 3.97
C VAL A 202 -8.98 -17.98 4.22
N ALA A 203 -9.65 -17.49 3.17
CA ALA A 203 -10.72 -16.49 3.29
C ALA A 203 -11.82 -16.96 4.25
N ASN A 204 -12.28 -18.21 4.11
CA ASN A 204 -13.26 -18.80 5.01
C ASN A 204 -12.75 -18.94 6.46
N ALA A 205 -11.50 -19.35 6.64
CA ALA A 205 -10.92 -19.52 7.98
C ALA A 205 -10.79 -18.18 8.73
N PHE A 206 -10.44 -17.11 8.02
CA PHE A 206 -10.32 -15.78 8.60
C PHE A 206 -11.66 -15.00 8.60
N GLY A 207 -12.70 -15.52 7.94
CA GLY A 207 -13.98 -14.81 7.81
C GLY A 207 -13.89 -13.54 6.96
N LEU A 208 -13.05 -13.57 5.94
CA LEU A 208 -12.76 -12.44 5.04
C LEU A 208 -13.34 -12.68 3.65
N PRO A 209 -13.67 -11.62 2.89
CA PRO A 209 -13.90 -11.76 1.46
C PRO A 209 -12.63 -12.29 0.76
N GLN A 210 -12.82 -13.13 -0.26
CA GLN A 210 -11.68 -13.72 -0.99
C GLN A 210 -10.79 -12.66 -1.67
N SER A 211 -11.33 -11.49 -2.03
CA SER A 211 -10.55 -10.37 -2.57
C SER A 211 -9.49 -9.84 -1.61
N GLN A 212 -9.67 -10.02 -0.29
CA GLN A 212 -8.67 -9.65 0.72
C GLN A 212 -7.62 -10.74 0.96
N VAL A 213 -7.69 -11.87 0.25
CA VAL A 213 -6.69 -12.92 0.30
C VAL A 213 -5.95 -12.95 -1.04
N LEU A 214 -4.73 -12.40 -1.05
CA LEU A 214 -3.97 -12.12 -2.26
C LEU A 214 -2.84 -13.14 -2.41
N ALA A 215 -2.80 -13.80 -3.57
CA ALA A 215 -1.82 -14.84 -3.86
C ALA A 215 -0.59 -14.24 -4.55
N VAL A 216 0.58 -14.38 -3.92
CA VAL A 216 1.82 -13.80 -4.43
C VAL A 216 2.97 -14.81 -4.38
N SER A 217 3.96 -14.59 -5.23
CA SER A 217 5.30 -15.13 -5.03
C SER A 217 6.27 -13.98 -5.15
N ALA A 218 6.89 -13.61 -4.02
CA ALA A 218 7.87 -12.54 -4.00
C ALA A 218 9.08 -12.87 -4.89
N ASP A 219 9.61 -14.10 -4.76
CA ASP A 219 10.80 -14.56 -5.48
C ASP A 219 10.54 -14.64 -7.00
N GLU A 220 9.34 -15.04 -7.40
CA GLU A 220 8.93 -15.13 -8.80
C GLU A 220 8.27 -13.83 -9.31
N ARG A 221 8.14 -12.79 -8.48
CA ARG A 221 7.46 -11.53 -8.78
C ARG A 221 6.03 -11.70 -9.35
N TYR A 222 5.30 -12.70 -8.86
CA TYR A 222 3.91 -12.99 -9.26
C TYR A 222 2.90 -12.36 -8.28
N GLY A 223 1.79 -11.84 -8.81
CA GLY A 223 0.68 -11.31 -8.00
C GLY A 223 0.94 -9.97 -7.30
N LEU A 224 2.13 -9.39 -7.45
CA LEU A 224 2.51 -8.15 -6.76
C LEU A 224 1.75 -6.92 -7.28
N VAL A 225 1.38 -6.91 -8.58
CA VAL A 225 0.56 -5.84 -9.16
C VAL A 225 -0.84 -5.82 -8.52
N GLU A 226 -1.51 -6.98 -8.42
CA GLU A 226 -2.83 -7.11 -7.77
C GLU A 226 -2.74 -6.66 -6.30
N LEU A 227 -1.66 -7.02 -5.60
CA LEU A 227 -1.44 -6.59 -4.22
C LEU A 227 -1.29 -5.07 -4.07
N VAL A 228 -0.56 -4.43 -4.98
CA VAL A 228 -0.38 -2.98 -4.99
C VAL A 228 -1.69 -2.27 -5.32
N ASP A 229 -2.45 -2.77 -6.30
CA ASP A 229 -3.74 -2.18 -6.69
C ASP A 229 -4.71 -2.17 -5.51
N GLU A 230 -4.86 -3.31 -4.82
CA GLU A 230 -5.72 -3.43 -3.64
C GLU A 230 -5.25 -2.55 -2.46
N LEU A 231 -3.93 -2.47 -2.24
CA LEU A 231 -3.37 -1.58 -1.22
C LEU A 231 -3.70 -0.12 -1.52
N ILE A 232 -3.41 0.34 -2.75
CA ILE A 232 -3.68 1.73 -3.15
C ILE A 232 -5.16 2.03 -3.10
N HIS A 233 -6.01 1.09 -3.48
CA HIS A 233 -7.45 1.25 -3.40
C HIS A 233 -7.93 1.52 -1.96
N ALA A 234 -7.42 0.72 -1.01
CA ALA A 234 -7.85 0.77 0.39
C ALA A 234 -7.23 1.92 1.20
N LEU A 235 -6.13 2.51 0.76
CA LEU A 235 -5.47 3.59 1.49
C LEU A 235 -6.28 4.91 1.44
N PRO A 236 -6.17 5.76 2.48
CA PRO A 236 -6.65 7.14 2.41
C PRO A 236 -6.04 7.93 1.25
N ASN A 237 -6.84 8.78 0.62
CA ASN A 237 -6.47 9.55 -0.58
C ASN A 237 -5.18 10.37 -0.43
N ASP A 238 -4.92 10.92 0.75
CA ASP A 238 -3.74 11.71 1.10
C ASP A 238 -2.45 10.88 1.23
N LYS A 239 -2.56 9.55 1.22
CA LYS A 239 -1.44 8.60 1.39
C LYS A 239 -1.13 7.81 0.12
N LYS A 240 -2.10 7.66 -0.79
CA LYS A 240 -1.96 6.83 -2.00
C LYS A 240 -0.76 7.23 -2.85
N HIS A 241 -0.58 8.54 -3.11
CA HIS A 241 0.53 9.03 -3.94
C HIS A 241 1.90 8.80 -3.30
N ILE A 242 1.99 8.87 -1.98
CA ILE A 242 3.24 8.62 -1.25
C ILE A 242 3.63 7.15 -1.39
N VAL A 243 2.68 6.24 -1.21
CA VAL A 243 2.94 4.79 -1.26
C VAL A 243 3.30 4.35 -2.68
N ILE A 244 2.52 4.72 -3.70
CA ILE A 244 2.77 4.28 -5.08
C ILE A 244 4.13 4.77 -5.60
N ASP A 245 4.61 5.93 -5.14
CA ASP A 245 5.92 6.47 -5.51
C ASP A 245 7.09 5.64 -4.97
N GLN A 246 6.88 4.85 -3.91
CA GLN A 246 7.90 3.99 -3.30
C GLN A 246 7.91 2.56 -3.86
N VAL A 247 6.81 2.10 -4.47
CA VAL A 247 6.70 0.75 -5.04
C VAL A 247 7.63 0.60 -6.25
N GLU A 248 8.22 -0.55 -6.52
CA GLU A 248 9.01 -0.79 -7.74
C GLU A 248 8.19 -0.54 -9.02
N GLU A 249 8.80 0.07 -10.04
CA GLU A 249 8.06 0.57 -11.22
C GLU A 249 7.27 -0.54 -11.94
N GLU A 250 7.82 -1.76 -11.99
CA GLU A 250 7.19 -2.92 -12.61
C GLU A 250 5.91 -3.40 -11.90
N HIS A 251 5.69 -2.98 -10.65
CA HIS A 251 4.52 -3.34 -9.85
C HIS A 251 3.46 -2.22 -9.78
N ARG A 252 3.71 -1.08 -10.44
CA ARG A 252 2.77 0.04 -10.49
C ARG A 252 1.86 -0.07 -11.71
N SER A 253 0.65 -0.60 -11.52
CA SER A 253 -0.36 -0.61 -12.59
C SER A 253 -0.75 0.82 -13.00
N GLN A 254 -1.35 0.95 -14.20
CA GLN A 254 -1.93 2.22 -14.62
C GLN A 254 -3.09 2.63 -13.70
N GLN A 255 -3.94 1.67 -13.33
CA GLN A 255 -5.07 1.90 -12.43
C GLN A 255 -4.62 2.49 -11.08
N ALA A 256 -3.62 1.89 -10.43
CA ALA A 256 -3.09 2.39 -9.16
C ALA A 256 -2.49 3.80 -9.28
N LYS A 257 -1.78 4.10 -10.37
CA LYS A 257 -1.24 5.44 -10.63
C LYS A 257 -2.35 6.48 -10.77
N GLU A 258 -3.40 6.16 -11.52
CA GLU A 258 -4.53 7.05 -11.76
C GLU A 258 -5.36 7.27 -10.50
N GLU A 259 -5.62 6.20 -9.73
CA GLU A 259 -6.35 6.30 -8.47
C GLU A 259 -5.57 7.09 -7.42
N ALA A 260 -4.27 6.86 -7.29
CA ALA A 260 -3.42 7.63 -6.39
C ALA A 260 -3.36 9.10 -6.78
N TRP A 261 -3.28 9.39 -8.08
CA TRP A 261 -3.32 10.75 -8.60
C TRP A 261 -4.66 11.43 -8.33
N SER A 262 -5.78 10.75 -8.58
CA SER A 262 -7.12 11.28 -8.30
C SER A 262 -7.29 11.57 -6.81
N GLY A 263 -6.85 10.66 -5.94
CA GLY A 263 -6.87 10.85 -4.50
C GLY A 263 -6.04 12.05 -4.03
N PHE A 264 -4.86 12.23 -4.62
CA PHE A 264 -4.03 13.41 -4.35
C PHE A 264 -4.73 14.71 -4.77
N VAL A 265 -5.32 14.75 -5.98
CA VAL A 265 -6.10 15.89 -6.46
C VAL A 265 -7.24 16.23 -5.51
N ASP A 266 -8.00 15.23 -5.07
CA ASP A 266 -9.12 15.40 -4.13
C ASP A 266 -8.65 15.96 -2.79
N THR A 267 -7.51 15.49 -2.29
CA THR A 267 -6.88 15.98 -1.07
C THR A 267 -6.49 17.46 -1.21
N VAL A 268 -5.87 17.85 -2.33
CA VAL A 268 -5.51 19.24 -2.61
C VAL A 268 -6.74 20.15 -2.66
N VAL A 269 -7.80 19.69 -3.32
CA VAL A 269 -9.09 20.37 -3.41
C VAL A 269 -9.68 20.61 -2.02
N GLU A 270 -9.68 19.60 -1.15
CA GLU A 270 -10.18 19.70 0.22
C GLU A 270 -9.37 20.69 1.06
N VAL A 271 -8.03 20.64 0.96
CA VAL A 271 -7.12 21.59 1.63
C VAL A 271 -7.45 23.03 1.23
N ILE A 272 -7.61 23.29 -0.06
CA ILE A 272 -7.95 24.63 -0.56
C ILE A 272 -9.36 25.04 -0.12
N GLY A 273 -10.35 24.17 -0.26
CA GLY A 273 -11.73 24.42 0.15
C GLY A 273 -11.84 24.81 1.61
N GLY A 274 -11.09 24.13 2.49
CA GLY A 274 -11.03 24.45 3.92
C GLY A 274 -10.36 25.79 4.24
N VAL A 275 -9.49 26.31 3.37
CA VAL A 275 -8.78 27.58 3.58
C VAL A 275 -9.50 28.78 2.95
N VAL A 276 -10.07 28.60 1.75
CA VAL A 276 -10.65 29.68 0.93
C VAL A 276 -12.19 29.75 1.02
N GLY A 277 -12.85 28.71 1.55
CA GLY A 277 -14.31 28.67 1.76
C GLY A 277 -15.13 28.36 0.50
N LYS A 278 -16.45 28.55 0.54
CA LYS A 278 -17.44 28.11 -0.48
C LYS A 278 -17.28 28.69 -1.90
N VAL A 279 -16.34 29.59 -2.15
CA VAL A 279 -16.07 30.15 -3.49
C VAL A 279 -15.37 29.12 -4.41
N VAL A 280 -14.91 28.01 -3.82
CA VAL A 280 -14.01 27.02 -4.43
C VAL A 280 -14.73 26.00 -5.32
N ASP A 281 -16.00 25.65 -5.08
CA ASP A 281 -16.68 24.57 -5.83
C ASP A 281 -16.71 24.81 -7.35
N VAL A 282 -17.01 26.05 -7.78
CA VAL A 282 -17.05 26.44 -9.21
C VAL A 282 -15.67 26.39 -9.87
N VAL A 283 -14.62 26.60 -9.09
CA VAL A 283 -13.25 26.74 -9.56
C VAL A 283 -12.54 25.41 -9.55
N VAL A 284 -12.84 24.58 -8.57
CA VAL A 284 -12.45 23.19 -8.53
C VAL A 284 -13.01 22.46 -9.72
N ASP A 285 -14.29 22.63 -10.03
CA ASP A 285 -14.89 22.02 -11.23
C ASP A 285 -14.26 22.51 -12.53
N ARG A 286 -13.85 23.79 -12.63
CA ARG A 286 -13.20 24.31 -13.84
C ARG A 286 -11.74 23.90 -14.01
N VAL A 287 -11.00 23.80 -12.91
CA VAL A 287 -9.56 23.45 -12.91
C VAL A 287 -9.38 21.95 -12.92
N PHE A 288 -10.06 21.26 -12.01
CA PHE A 288 -9.92 19.84 -11.77
C PHE A 288 -10.99 19.00 -12.46
N GLY A 289 -12.11 19.56 -12.90
CA GLY A 289 -13.10 18.83 -13.71
C GLY A 289 -12.52 18.29 -15.02
N PRO A 290 -11.75 19.06 -15.82
CA PRO A 290 -11.04 18.52 -16.98
C PRO A 290 -10.01 17.45 -16.62
N ILE A 291 -9.35 17.56 -15.46
CA ILE A 291 -8.37 16.59 -14.96
C ILE A 291 -9.08 15.27 -14.62
N ARG A 292 -10.16 15.33 -13.84
CA ARG A 292 -11.02 14.18 -13.51
C ARG A 292 -11.62 13.55 -14.78
N SER A 293 -12.04 14.36 -15.75
CA SER A 293 -12.65 13.88 -17.00
C SER A 293 -11.64 13.20 -17.93
N PHE A 294 -10.39 13.67 -17.97
CA PHE A 294 -9.33 13.08 -18.78
C PHE A 294 -9.00 11.64 -18.36
N PHE A 295 -9.06 11.35 -17.07
CA PHE A 295 -8.82 9.99 -16.54
C PHE A 295 -10.08 9.11 -16.55
N SER A 296 -11.30 9.66 -16.57
CA SER A 296 -12.54 8.87 -16.73
C SER A 296 -12.77 8.30 -18.14
N LEU A 297 -11.91 8.66 -19.10
CA LEU A 297 -11.99 8.27 -20.52
C LEU A 297 -11.04 7.12 -20.88
N PHE A 298 -10.32 6.56 -19.91
CA PHE A 298 -9.47 5.38 -20.02
C PHE A 298 -9.88 4.35 -18.96
#